data_AF-A0AAU9X442-F1
#
_entry.id   AF-A0AAU9X442-F1
#
_cell.length_a   1.000
_cell.length_b   1.000
_cell.length_c   1.000
_cell.angle_alpha   90.00
_cell.angle_beta   90.00
_cell.angle_gamma   90.00
#
_symmetry.space_group_name_H-M   'P 1'
#
loop_
_entity.id
_entity.type
_entity.pdbx_description
1 polymer ?
#
loop_
_entity_poly.entity_id
_entity_poly.type
_entity_poly.pdbx_seq_one_letter_code
_entity_poly.pdbx_strand_id
1 'polypeptide(L)'
;QVAANAVRKRLRDLSHKIGPTLQPVFVTKKLGQDLRPKEIKPSIVNKQCVVYNFSCDLCEADYVGYTARHLHQRIAKHKNSAIGRHFLEAHGNNNLLRESQFMVLRKCQSKFDCLVFEMLFIKKLKPNLNIQTDSIRAKLFV
;
A
#
# COMPACT_ATOMS: atom_id res chain seq x y z
N GLN A 1 2.14 18.84 -21.52
CA GLN A 1 1.92 20.06 -22.32
C GLN A 1 2.89 20.26 -23.48
N VAL A 2 4.21 20.02 -23.30
CA VAL A 2 5.26 20.34 -24.28
C VAL A 2 5.07 19.66 -25.66
N ALA A 3 4.72 18.37 -25.69
CA ALA A 3 4.56 17.62 -26.93
C ALA A 3 3.42 18.15 -27.82
N ALA A 4 2.27 18.49 -27.24
CA ALA A 4 1.11 18.99 -27.98
C ALA A 4 1.39 20.35 -28.65
N ASN A 5 2.15 21.22 -27.98
CA ASN A 5 2.54 22.51 -28.53
C ASN A 5 3.55 22.36 -29.70
N ALA A 6 4.46 21.39 -29.62
CA ALA A 6 5.38 21.08 -30.71
C ALA A 6 4.66 20.56 -31.96
N VAL A 7 3.67 19.66 -31.78
CA VAL A 7 2.82 19.16 -32.87
C VAL A 7 2.03 20.30 -33.51
N ARG A 8 1.45 21.21 -32.71
CA ARG A 8 0.71 22.37 -33.21
C ARG A 8 1.59 23.35 -34.01
N LYS A 9 2.87 23.49 -33.64
CA LYS A 9 3.84 24.30 -34.40
C LYS A 9 4.11 23.66 -35.76
N ARG A 10 4.44 22.36 -35.80
CA ARG A 10 4.71 21.62 -37.05
C ARG A 10 3.53 21.65 -38.03
N LEU A 11 2.30 21.51 -37.53
CA LEU A 11 1.10 21.57 -38.38
C LEU A 11 0.86 22.96 -38.97
N ARG A 12 1.17 24.02 -38.22
CA ARG A 12 1.16 25.39 -38.75
C ARG A 12 2.19 25.55 -39.85
N ASP A 13 3.43 25.13 -39.61
CA ASP A 13 4.50 25.24 -40.61
C ASP A 13 4.15 24.47 -41.90
N LEU A 14 3.51 23.29 -41.77
CA LEU A 14 3.03 22.51 -42.90
C LEU A 14 1.90 23.22 -43.65
N SER A 15 0.92 23.76 -42.93
CA SER A 15 -0.22 24.49 -43.50
C SER A 15 0.22 25.67 -44.37
N HIS A 16 1.24 26.43 -43.96
CA HIS A 16 1.80 27.52 -44.76
C HIS A 16 2.44 27.04 -46.07
N LYS A 17 2.94 25.80 -46.13
CA LYS A 17 3.57 25.23 -47.33
C LYS A 17 2.55 24.70 -48.34
N ILE A 18 1.43 24.19 -47.87
CA ILE A 18 0.43 23.55 -48.74
C ILE A 18 -0.71 24.49 -49.13
N GLY A 19 -0.94 25.59 -48.39
CA GLY A 19 -1.98 26.59 -48.65
C GLY A 19 -3.22 26.45 -47.74
N PRO A 20 -3.85 25.25 -47.62
CA PRO A 20 -4.97 25.05 -46.71
C PRO A 20 -4.61 25.16 -45.23
N THR A 21 -5.55 25.71 -44.44
CA THR A 21 -5.44 25.78 -42.97
C THR A 21 -5.68 24.41 -42.35
N LEU A 22 -4.65 23.83 -41.72
CA LEU A 22 -4.76 22.57 -40.99
C LEU A 22 -5.04 22.82 -39.50
N GLN A 23 -6.25 22.48 -39.03
CA GLN A 23 -6.57 22.48 -37.61
C GLN A 23 -6.57 21.06 -37.04
N PRO A 24 -5.71 20.74 -36.06
CA PRO A 24 -5.75 19.43 -35.43
C PRO A 24 -6.99 19.31 -34.54
N VAL A 25 -7.88 18.38 -34.90
CA VAL A 25 -8.98 17.95 -34.04
C VAL A 25 -8.50 16.74 -33.22
N PHE A 26 -8.20 16.96 -31.95
CA PHE A 26 -7.86 15.87 -31.04
C PHE A 26 -9.13 15.28 -30.46
N VAL A 27 -9.61 14.18 -31.05
CA VAL A 27 -10.67 13.37 -30.45
C VAL A 27 -10.01 12.42 -29.46
N THR A 28 -10.02 12.77 -28.17
CA THR A 28 -9.65 11.81 -27.13
C THR A 28 -10.90 11.05 -26.70
N LYS A 29 -10.87 9.72 -26.79
CA LYS A 29 -11.84 8.89 -26.06
C LYS A 29 -11.50 9.03 -24.58
N LYS A 30 -12.49 9.29 -23.72
CA LYS A 30 -12.26 9.33 -22.28
C LYS A 30 -11.81 7.94 -21.86
N LEU A 31 -10.62 7.82 -21.27
CA LEU A 31 -10.04 6.56 -20.81
C LEU A 31 -11.02 5.72 -19.97
N GLY A 32 -11.92 6.37 -19.24
CA GLY A 32 -12.98 5.72 -18.47
C GLY A 32 -13.95 4.84 -19.27
N GLN A 33 -14.02 4.97 -20.60
CA GLN A 33 -14.84 4.12 -21.47
C GLN A 33 -14.17 2.77 -21.79
N ASP A 34 -12.83 2.72 -21.76
CA ASP A 34 -12.03 1.50 -22.01
C ASP A 34 -11.63 0.80 -20.69
N LEU A 35 -11.87 1.44 -19.54
CA LEU A 35 -11.67 0.84 -18.23
C LEU A 35 -12.92 0.06 -17.83
N ARG A 36 -12.76 -1.24 -17.55
CA ARG A 36 -13.84 -2.09 -17.02
C ARG A 36 -14.45 -1.46 -15.75
N PRO A 37 -15.72 -1.77 -15.42
CA PRO A 37 -16.32 -1.35 -14.15
C PRO A 37 -15.36 -1.68 -13.00
N LYS A 38 -15.10 -0.69 -12.13
CA LYS A 38 -14.34 -0.94 -10.90
C LYS A 38 -15.07 -2.05 -10.16
N GLU A 39 -14.42 -3.20 -10.00
CA GLU A 39 -14.87 -4.25 -9.09
C GLU A 39 -15.25 -3.61 -7.76
N ILE A 40 -16.35 -4.07 -7.15
CA ILE A 40 -16.75 -3.63 -5.80
C ILE A 40 -15.59 -3.99 -4.89
N LYS A 41 -14.80 -2.97 -4.57
CA LYS A 41 -13.62 -3.10 -3.74
C LYS A 41 -14.10 -3.54 -2.35
N PRO A 42 -13.67 -4.69 -1.81
CA PRO A 42 -13.92 -4.98 -0.40
C PRO A 42 -13.44 -3.80 0.45
N SER A 43 -14.07 -3.54 1.60
CA SER A 43 -13.74 -2.40 2.49
C SER A 43 -12.24 -2.34 2.86
N ILE A 44 -11.52 -3.45 2.65
CA ILE A 44 -10.08 -3.63 2.82
C ILE A 44 -9.20 -2.95 1.76
N VAL A 45 -9.72 -2.64 0.57
CA VAL A 45 -8.91 -2.06 -0.53
C VAL A 45 -8.50 -0.61 -0.24
N ASN A 46 -9.04 0.05 0.80
CA ASN A 46 -8.64 1.40 1.19
C ASN A 46 -7.80 1.50 2.48
N LYS A 47 -7.37 0.37 3.05
CA LYS A 47 -6.53 0.32 4.26
C LYS A 47 -5.03 0.35 3.91
N GLN A 48 -4.54 1.51 3.44
CA GLN A 48 -3.10 1.80 3.25
C GLN A 48 -2.55 2.74 4.33
N CYS A 49 -1.23 2.87 4.53
CA CYS A 49 -0.65 3.72 5.58
C CYS A 49 -1.31 3.48 6.95
N VAL A 50 -1.27 2.25 7.44
CA VAL A 50 -1.87 1.86 8.71
C VAL A 50 -0.85 1.21 9.63
N VAL A 51 -1.06 1.39 10.93
CA VAL A 51 -0.51 0.51 11.97
C VAL A 51 -1.60 -0.49 12.32
N TYR A 52 -1.24 -1.77 12.39
CA TYR A 52 -2.14 -2.88 12.69
C TYR A 52 -1.58 -3.74 13.83
N ASN A 53 -2.48 -4.45 14.47
CA ASN A 53 -2.21 -5.54 15.40
C ASN A 53 -2.60 -6.85 14.73
N PHE A 54 -1.72 -7.84 14.80
CA PHE A 54 -2.04 -9.23 14.57
C PHE A 54 -2.22 -9.93 15.91
N SER A 55 -3.25 -10.75 16.02
CA SER A 55 -3.46 -11.67 17.15
C SER A 55 -3.68 -13.08 16.64
N CYS A 56 -2.99 -14.04 17.24
CA CYS A 56 -3.18 -15.45 16.91
C CYS A 56 -4.45 -15.97 17.58
N ASP A 57 -5.29 -16.70 16.83
CA ASP A 57 -6.52 -17.29 17.38
C ASP A 57 -6.25 -18.60 18.16
N LEU A 58 -5.03 -19.13 18.09
CA LEU A 58 -4.64 -20.44 18.62
C LEU A 58 -3.77 -20.36 19.88
N CYS A 59 -3.21 -19.19 20.18
CA CYS A 59 -2.38 -18.95 21.36
C CYS A 59 -2.28 -17.44 21.64
N GLU A 60 -1.64 -17.08 22.75
CA GLU A 60 -1.46 -15.70 23.20
C GLU A 60 -0.36 -14.94 22.43
N ALA A 61 -0.16 -15.24 21.14
CA ALA A 61 0.83 -14.57 20.31
C ALA A 61 0.26 -13.35 19.59
N ASP A 62 0.96 -12.22 19.66
CA ASP A 62 0.57 -10.97 19.01
C ASP A 62 1.77 -10.24 18.37
N TYR A 63 1.44 -9.38 17.41
CA TYR A 63 2.43 -8.61 16.64
C TYR A 63 1.86 -7.25 16.25
N VAL A 64 2.62 -6.19 16.47
CA VAL A 64 2.31 -4.86 15.95
C VAL A 64 3.21 -4.57 14.77
N GLY A 65 2.61 -4.09 13.67
CA GLY A 65 3.37 -3.64 12.51
C GLY A 65 2.71 -2.51 11.78
N TYR A 66 3.46 -1.83 10.91
CA TYR A 66 2.90 -0.90 9.94
C TYR A 66 2.99 -1.38 8.49
N THR A 67 2.19 -0.75 7.64
CA THR A 67 2.36 -0.81 6.18
C THR A 67 2.01 0.52 5.55
N ALA A 68 2.91 1.02 4.68
CA ALA A 68 2.59 2.13 3.76
C ALA A 68 1.72 1.65 2.57
N ARG A 69 1.76 0.35 2.25
CA ARG A 69 0.95 -0.29 1.20
C ARG A 69 -0.40 -0.74 1.77
N HIS A 70 -1.28 -1.27 0.92
CA HIS A 70 -2.54 -1.88 1.37
C HIS A 70 -2.30 -3.05 2.32
N LEU A 71 -3.12 -3.13 3.38
CA LEU A 71 -3.00 -4.14 4.43
C LEU A 71 -3.08 -5.57 3.89
N HIS A 72 -4.03 -5.88 3.00
CA HIS A 72 -4.14 -7.22 2.40
C HIS A 72 -2.84 -7.68 1.71
N GLN A 73 -2.14 -6.76 1.03
CA GLN A 73 -0.85 -7.06 0.39
C GLN A 73 0.25 -7.33 1.41
N ARG A 74 0.19 -6.67 2.58
CA ARG A 74 1.11 -6.91 3.68
C ARG A 74 0.83 -8.28 4.32
N ILE A 75 -0.43 -8.61 4.56
CA ILE A 75 -0.88 -9.91 5.11
C ILE A 75 -0.36 -11.07 4.25
N ALA A 76 -0.52 -11.00 2.93
CA ALA A 76 -0.03 -12.04 2.03
C ALA A 76 1.50 -12.30 2.14
N LYS A 77 2.27 -11.27 2.49
CA LYS A 77 3.74 -11.38 2.67
C LYS A 77 4.15 -11.94 4.02
N HIS A 78 3.24 -12.01 5.00
CA HIS A 78 3.58 -12.46 6.34
C HIS A 78 3.89 -13.97 6.43
N LYS A 79 3.60 -14.75 5.38
CA LYS A 79 3.99 -16.17 5.28
C LYS A 79 5.47 -16.43 5.56
N ASN A 80 6.35 -15.50 5.19
CA ASN A 80 7.80 -15.62 5.35
C ASN A 80 8.35 -14.64 6.41
N SER A 81 7.51 -14.17 7.33
CA SER A 81 7.88 -13.23 8.40
C SER A 81 7.87 -13.90 9.78
N ALA A 82 8.14 -13.13 10.86
CA ALA A 82 7.97 -13.60 12.23
C ALA A 82 6.60 -14.26 12.48
N ILE A 83 5.51 -13.70 11.93
CA ILE A 83 4.16 -14.27 12.05
C ILE A 83 4.07 -15.65 11.37
N GLY A 84 4.54 -15.75 10.12
CA GLY A 84 4.49 -17.01 9.37
C GLY A 84 5.38 -18.10 9.97
N ARG A 85 6.55 -17.71 10.50
CA ARG A 85 7.44 -18.60 11.24
C ARG A 85 6.79 -19.10 12.52
N HIS A 86 6.16 -18.20 13.29
CA HIS A 86 5.38 -18.58 14.46
C HIS A 86 4.31 -19.63 14.12
N PHE A 87 3.55 -19.44 13.03
CA PHE A 87 2.55 -20.44 12.61
C PHE A 87 3.17 -21.80 12.26
N LEU A 88 4.34 -21.81 11.62
CA LEU A 88 5.03 -23.04 11.30
C LEU A 88 5.56 -23.75 12.55
N GLU A 89 6.21 -23.02 13.45
CA GLU A 89 6.88 -23.56 14.64
C GLU A 89 5.90 -23.94 15.75
N ALA A 90 4.92 -23.09 16.05
CA ALA A 90 3.99 -23.31 17.15
C ALA A 90 2.78 -24.18 16.75
N HIS A 91 2.35 -24.12 15.48
CA HIS A 91 1.10 -24.74 15.03
C HIS A 91 1.28 -25.76 13.89
N GLY A 92 2.51 -25.96 13.39
CA GLY A 92 2.81 -26.92 12.32
C GLY A 92 2.22 -26.57 10.95
N ASN A 93 1.61 -25.40 10.77
CA ASN A 93 0.91 -25.03 9.53
C ASN A 93 0.91 -23.52 9.29
N ASN A 94 1.63 -23.09 8.25
CA ASN A 94 1.75 -21.68 7.85
C ASN A 94 0.55 -21.13 7.04
N ASN A 95 -0.43 -21.97 6.69
CA ASN A 95 -1.62 -21.56 5.92
C ASN A 95 -2.81 -21.15 6.80
N LEU A 96 -2.66 -21.13 8.12
CA LEU A 96 -3.71 -20.73 9.07
C LEU A 96 -3.86 -19.20 9.20
N LEU A 97 -3.05 -18.44 8.48
CA LEU A 97 -3.04 -16.98 8.50
C LEU A 97 -4.27 -16.42 7.76
N ARG A 98 -5.12 -15.71 8.49
CA ARG A 98 -6.39 -15.14 8.00
C ARG A 98 -6.42 -13.64 8.18
N GLU A 99 -7.16 -12.94 7.32
CA GLU A 99 -7.32 -11.48 7.43
C GLU A 99 -8.02 -11.04 8.72
N SER A 100 -8.91 -11.89 9.27
CA SER A 100 -9.65 -11.62 10.52
C SER A 100 -8.73 -11.44 11.74
N GLN A 101 -7.52 -11.98 11.69
CA GLN A 101 -6.51 -11.87 12.74
C GLN A 101 -5.84 -10.48 12.78
N PHE A 102 -6.10 -9.63 11.79
CA PHE A 102 -5.46 -8.33 11.64
C PHE A 102 -6.45 -7.20 11.93
N MET A 103 -6.23 -6.49 13.04
CA MET A 103 -6.98 -5.31 13.43
C MET A 103 -6.20 -4.03 13.08
N VAL A 104 -6.83 -3.07 12.42
CA VAL A 104 -6.20 -1.75 12.22
C VAL A 104 -6.28 -0.97 13.53
N LEU A 105 -5.11 -0.60 14.08
CA LEU A 105 -5.00 0.24 15.26
C LEU A 105 -5.12 1.73 14.88
N ARG A 106 -4.49 2.14 13.77
CA ARG A 106 -4.46 3.55 13.36
C ARG A 106 -4.23 3.71 11.87
N LYS A 107 -4.98 4.64 11.26
CA LYS A 107 -4.67 5.20 9.94
C LYS A 107 -3.72 6.39 10.09
N CYS A 108 -2.69 6.41 9.27
CA CYS A 108 -1.64 7.42 9.27
C CYS A 108 -1.68 8.24 7.96
N GLN A 109 -1.13 9.45 8.00
CA GLN A 109 -1.05 10.33 6.83
C GLN A 109 0.24 10.10 6.06
N SER A 110 1.32 9.76 6.76
CA SER A 110 2.63 9.49 6.16
C SER A 110 3.23 8.16 6.62
N LYS A 111 4.30 7.73 5.93
CA LYS A 111 5.14 6.61 6.38
C LYS A 111 5.83 6.93 7.71
N PHE A 112 6.23 8.19 7.91
CA PHE A 112 6.88 8.62 9.14
C PHE A 112 5.94 8.50 10.33
N ASP A 113 4.69 8.94 10.19
CA ASP A 113 3.67 8.79 11.24
C ASP A 113 3.45 7.31 11.55
N CYS A 114 3.41 6.44 10.53
CA CYS A 114 3.28 5.00 10.73
C CYS A 114 4.41 4.44 11.61
N LEU A 115 5.64 4.85 11.35
CA LEU A 115 6.82 4.41 12.12
C LEU A 115 6.73 4.90 13.57
N VAL A 116 6.42 6.17 13.78
CA VAL A 116 6.26 6.73 15.13
C VAL A 116 5.16 5.99 15.90
N PHE A 117 4.00 5.80 15.28
CA PHE A 117 2.89 5.11 15.95
C PHE A 117 3.15 3.62 16.14
N GLU A 118 3.80 2.92 15.20
CA GLU A 118 4.25 1.55 15.39
C GLU A 118 5.12 1.44 16.64
N MET A 119 6.14 2.29 16.78
CA MET A 119 7.02 2.30 17.96
C MET A 119 6.25 2.56 19.26
N LEU A 120 5.31 3.52 19.25
CA LEU A 120 4.48 3.82 20.42
C LEU A 120 3.57 2.64 20.79
N PHE A 121 2.95 1.98 19.82
CA PHE A 121 2.10 0.82 20.06
C PHE A 121 2.91 -0.39 20.53
N ILE A 122 4.09 -0.65 19.95
CA ILE A 122 5.00 -1.71 20.44
C ILE A 122 5.40 -1.43 21.89
N LYS A 123 5.77 -0.19 22.23
CA LYS A 123 6.14 0.19 23.61
C LYS A 123 4.98 0.02 24.59
N LYS A 124 3.75 0.33 24.15
CA LYS A 124 2.55 0.27 24.97
C LYS A 124 2.02 -1.16 25.15
N LEU A 125 1.91 -1.91 24.07
CA LEU A 125 1.28 -3.24 24.03
C LEU A 125 2.26 -4.37 24.35
N LYS A 126 3.56 -4.15 24.10
CA LYS A 126 4.64 -5.14 24.29
C LYS A 126 4.34 -6.49 23.61
N PRO A 127 4.01 -6.49 22.30
CA PRO A 127 3.65 -7.71 21.60
C PRO A 127 4.80 -8.71 21.57
N ASN A 128 4.49 -9.99 21.76
CA ASN A 128 5.49 -11.02 22.01
C ASN A 128 6.17 -11.54 20.73
N LEU A 129 5.61 -11.32 19.55
CA LEU A 129 6.30 -11.62 18.28
C LEU A 129 7.16 -10.45 17.75
N ASN A 130 7.11 -9.26 18.34
CA ASN A 130 8.02 -8.15 17.99
C ASN A 130 9.36 -8.33 18.70
N ILE A 131 10.13 -9.33 18.27
CA ILE A 131 11.50 -9.50 18.73
C ILE A 131 12.38 -8.36 18.23
N GLN A 132 13.25 -7.86 19.12
CA GLN A 132 14.02 -6.62 18.95
C GLN A 132 15.00 -6.64 17.74
N THR A 133 15.25 -7.81 17.15
CA THR A 133 16.06 -7.98 15.93
C THR A 133 15.34 -7.52 14.65
N ASP A 134 14.01 -7.47 14.65
CA ASP A 134 13.20 -7.24 13.45
C ASP A 134 12.75 -5.77 13.31
N SER A 135 12.97 -4.97 14.34
CA SER A 135 12.65 -3.53 14.35
C SER A 135 13.93 -2.73 14.17
N ILE A 136 13.94 -1.83 13.18
CA ILE A 136 15.01 -0.84 13.05
C ILE A 136 15.02 -0.05 14.35
N ARG A 137 16.11 -0.16 15.12
CA ARG A 137 16.32 0.58 16.36
C ARG A 137 16.47 2.07 16.04
N ALA A 138 15.36 2.75 15.81
CA ALA A 138 15.35 4.19 15.73
C ALA A 138 15.58 4.72 17.14
N LYS A 139 16.76 5.28 17.39
CA LYS A 139 16.98 6.13 18.56
C LYS A 139 16.02 7.31 18.41
N LEU A 140 14.98 7.35 19.24
CA LEU A 140 14.18 8.56 19.41
C LEU A 140 15.12 9.55 20.10
N PHE A 141 15.69 10.48 19.33
CA PHE A 141 16.28 11.67 19.93
C PHE A 141 15.11 12.50 20.44
N VAL A 142 14.87 12.43 21.74
CA VAL A 142 14.03 13.38 22.47
C VAL A 142 14.92 14.54 22.86
#